data_AF-A0A3P1UC87-F1
#
_entry.id   AF-A0A3P1UC87-F1
#
_cell.length_a   1.000
_cell.length_b   1.000
_cell.length_c   1.000
_cell.angle_alpha   90.00
_cell.angle_beta   90.00
_cell.angle_gamma   90.00
#
_symmetry.space_group_name_H-M   'P 1'
#
loop_
_entity.id
_entity.type
_entity.pdbx_description
1 polymer ?
#
loop_
_entity_poly.entity_id
_entity_poly.type
_entity_poly.pdbx_seq_one_letter_code
_entity_poly.pdbx_strand_id
1 'polypeptide(L)'
;MSRLIFIDETSTNTRLTKRTGWSAKGRRFAAYAPFGKWKTQTFIAGLRCHGLTAPWIVDAPMNSRIFETWIETQLVPTLSAGDIVILDNVGFHKSRKAEQLVKAKGAWFLFLPPYSPDLNPIEMAFSKLKALLRKRAARSFDAISKALGD
;
A
#
# COMPACT_ATOMS: atom_id res chain seq x y z
N MET A 1 -22.08 -3.34 8.47
CA MET A 1 -21.70 -3.26 7.04
C MET A 1 -20.26 -2.76 6.95
N SER A 2 -19.26 -3.65 6.92
CA SER A 2 -17.88 -3.33 6.50
C SER A 2 -16.93 -4.52 6.65
N ARG A 3 -17.28 -5.66 6.03
CA ARG A 3 -16.46 -6.89 6.09
C ARG A 3 -15.42 -6.94 4.98
N LEU A 4 -15.41 -5.99 4.06
CA LEU A 4 -14.50 -5.97 2.91
C LEU A 4 -13.14 -5.38 3.30
N ILE A 5 -12.09 -6.06 2.87
CA ILE A 5 -10.70 -5.60 2.96
C ILE A 5 -10.08 -5.74 1.59
N PHE A 6 -9.79 -4.62 0.94
CA PHE A 6 -9.04 -4.61 -0.32
C PHE A 6 -7.56 -4.57 -0.01
N ILE A 7 -6.78 -5.52 -0.51
CA ILE A 7 -5.33 -5.55 -0.29
C ILE A 7 -4.62 -5.33 -1.62
N ASP A 8 -3.52 -4.60 -1.56
CA ASP A 8 -2.70 -4.29 -2.73
C ASP A 8 -1.33 -3.78 -2.28
N GLU A 9 -0.40 -3.77 -3.22
CA GLU A 9 0.93 -3.24 -3.06
C GLU A 9 1.16 -2.02 -3.93
N THR A 10 2.02 -1.14 -3.44
CA THR A 10 2.48 -0.03 -4.24
C THR A 10 3.96 0.23 -4.02
N SER A 11 4.68 0.28 -5.12
CA SER A 11 6.07 0.71 -5.09
C SER A 11 6.13 2.24 -4.91
N THR A 12 7.01 2.65 -4.01
CA THR A 12 7.43 4.04 -3.89
C THR A 12 8.92 4.09 -4.19
N ASN A 13 9.26 4.76 -5.29
CA ASN A 13 10.64 5.11 -5.56
C ASN A 13 10.95 6.40 -4.79
N THR A 14 12.13 6.47 -4.15
CA THR A 14 12.69 7.68 -3.52
C THR A 14 12.70 8.95 -4.40
N ARG A 15 12.39 8.84 -5.71
CA ARG A 15 12.02 9.94 -6.64
C ARG A 15 10.67 10.60 -6.30
N LEU A 16 10.38 10.87 -5.03
CA LEU A 16 9.21 11.65 -4.63
C LEU A 16 9.49 13.16 -4.71
N THR A 17 10.13 13.60 -5.80
CA THR A 17 10.37 15.01 -6.09
C THR A 17 9.20 15.61 -6.86
N LYS A 18 8.74 16.79 -6.42
CA LYS A 18 7.80 17.59 -7.21
C LYS A 18 8.47 18.00 -8.52
N ARG A 19 7.84 17.66 -9.65
CA ARG A 19 8.28 18.09 -10.99
C ARG A 19 7.88 19.54 -11.28
N THR A 20 6.79 20.00 -10.68
CA THR A 20 6.21 21.33 -10.88
C THR A 20 5.69 21.89 -9.55
N GLY A 21 5.61 23.21 -9.43
CA GLY A 21 5.13 23.91 -8.24
C GLY A 21 4.88 25.39 -8.54
N TRP A 22 4.10 26.03 -7.68
CA TRP A 22 3.78 27.45 -7.79
C TRP A 22 4.82 28.30 -7.07
N SER A 23 5.16 29.43 -7.65
CA SER A 23 6.10 30.43 -7.11
C SER A 23 5.61 31.83 -7.49
N ALA A 24 6.03 32.85 -6.75
CA ALA A 24 5.72 34.23 -7.08
C ALA A 24 6.19 34.57 -8.51
N LYS A 25 5.43 35.42 -9.21
CA LYS A 25 5.76 35.85 -10.58
C LYS A 25 7.19 36.42 -10.62
N GLY A 26 8.01 35.88 -11.52
CA GLY A 26 9.43 36.26 -11.65
C GLY A 26 10.41 35.44 -10.78
N ARG A 27 9.95 34.50 -9.94
CA ARG A 27 10.82 33.63 -9.13
C ARG A 27 10.75 32.17 -9.57
N ARG A 28 11.91 31.52 -9.71
CA ARG A 28 12.00 30.09 -10.02
C ARG A 28 11.55 29.26 -8.81
N PHE A 29 10.70 28.28 -9.03
CA PHE A 29 10.35 27.28 -8.01
C PHE A 29 11.57 26.39 -7.72
N ALA A 30 12.14 26.51 -6.53
CA ALA A 30 13.25 25.69 -6.08
C ALA A 30 12.72 24.47 -5.30
N ALA A 31 13.16 23.27 -5.68
CA ALA A 31 12.86 22.04 -4.96
C ALA A 31 14.12 21.17 -4.86
N TYR A 32 14.26 20.45 -3.75
CA TYR A 32 15.40 19.58 -3.50
C TYR A 32 15.13 18.15 -4.01
N ALA A 33 16.08 17.58 -4.74
CA ALA A 33 16.04 16.21 -5.22
C ALA A 33 17.12 15.37 -4.53
N PRO A 34 16.79 14.18 -3.99
CA PRO A 34 17.83 13.26 -3.53
C PRO A 34 18.74 12.84 -4.67
N PHE A 35 20.05 12.81 -4.40
CA PHE A 35 21.10 12.28 -5.28
C PHE A 35 21.67 11.01 -4.64
N GLY A 36 21.63 9.86 -5.34
CA GLY A 36 22.15 8.59 -4.80
C GLY A 36 21.60 7.33 -5.48
N LYS A 37 22.05 6.14 -5.04
CA LYS A 37 21.54 4.84 -5.51
C LYS A 37 20.09 4.65 -5.07
N TRP A 38 19.23 4.46 -6.05
CA TRP A 38 17.79 4.38 -5.86
C TRP A 38 17.41 3.06 -5.19
N LYS A 39 16.67 3.15 -4.09
CA LYS A 39 16.03 1.99 -3.48
C LYS A 39 14.53 2.07 -3.73
N THR A 40 13.98 0.97 -4.23
CA THR A 40 12.54 0.79 -4.39
C THR A 40 12.01 0.22 -3.08
N GLN A 41 11.21 1.02 -2.38
CA GLN A 41 10.46 0.54 -1.21
C GLN A 41 9.08 0.10 -1.68
N THR A 42 8.70 -1.11 -1.31
CA THR A 42 7.35 -1.61 -1.53
C THR A 42 6.52 -1.39 -0.28
N PHE A 43 5.36 -0.78 -0.44
CA PHE A 43 4.36 -0.63 0.60
C PHE A 43 3.20 -1.59 0.31
N ILE A 44 2.76 -2.30 1.33
CA ILE A 44 1.59 -3.20 1.28
C ILE A 44 0.66 -2.85 2.43
N ALA A 45 -0.64 -2.84 2.17
CA ALA A 45 -1.66 -2.59 3.19
C ALA A 45 -3.01 -3.18 2.77
N GLY A 46 -3.92 -3.27 3.74
CA GLY A 46 -5.35 -3.47 3.48
C GLY A 46 -6.14 -2.17 3.63
N LEU A 47 -7.22 -2.01 2.88
CA LEU A 47 -8.17 -0.92 3.00
C LEU A 47 -9.53 -1.47 3.44
N ARG A 48 -9.98 -0.99 4.60
CA ARG A 48 -11.35 -1.15 5.12
C ARG A 48 -12.13 0.15 4.92
N CYS A 49 -13.45 0.12 5.13
CA CYS A 49 -14.29 1.33 4.98
C CYS A 49 -13.86 2.50 5.90
N HIS A 50 -13.24 2.19 7.03
CA HIS A 50 -12.85 3.15 8.06
C HIS A 50 -11.37 3.54 7.98
N GLY A 51 -10.59 2.97 7.05
CA GLY A 51 -9.18 3.31 6.89
C GLY A 51 -8.28 2.15 6.51
N LEU A 52 -6.98 2.44 6.41
CA LEU A 52 -5.94 1.46 6.14
C LEU A 52 -5.69 0.56 7.37
N THR A 53 -5.37 -0.70 7.12
CA THR A 53 -5.03 -1.72 8.12
C THR A 53 -3.78 -2.48 7.69
N ALA A 54 -3.08 -3.07 8.65
CA ALA A 54 -1.89 -3.89 8.44
C ALA A 54 -0.82 -3.25 7.50
N PRO A 55 -0.47 -1.96 7.63
CA PRO A 55 0.52 -1.35 6.74
C PRO A 55 1.92 -1.92 6.99
N TRP A 56 2.66 -2.21 5.92
CA TRP A 56 4.05 -2.66 6.01
C TRP A 56 4.91 -2.09 4.87
N ILE A 57 6.16 -1.72 5.17
CA ILE A 57 7.15 -1.26 4.18
C ILE A 57 8.30 -2.24 4.12
N VAL A 58 8.69 -2.62 2.91
CA VAL A 58 9.81 -3.52 2.65
C VAL A 58 10.77 -2.88 1.65
N ASP A 59 12.07 -2.93 1.93
CA ASP A 59 13.14 -2.43 1.03
C ASP A 59 13.52 -3.50 -0.03
N ALA A 60 12.51 -4.06 -0.69
CA ALA A 60 12.65 -5.07 -1.74
C ALA A 60 11.40 -5.07 -2.65
N PRO A 61 11.52 -5.55 -3.90
CA PRO A 61 10.36 -5.85 -4.74
C PRO A 61 9.44 -6.90 -4.07
N MET A 62 8.13 -6.79 -4.28
CA MET A 62 7.18 -7.78 -3.76
C MET A 62 7.41 -9.15 -4.40
N ASN A 63 7.32 -10.20 -3.59
CA ASN A 63 7.28 -11.59 -4.03
C ASN A 63 6.38 -12.40 -3.10
N SER A 64 6.08 -13.65 -3.47
CA SER A 64 5.16 -14.50 -2.70
C SER A 64 5.59 -14.73 -1.26
N ARG A 65 6.89 -14.82 -0.96
CA ARG A 65 7.38 -15.04 0.40
C ARG A 65 7.16 -13.82 1.30
N ILE A 66 7.41 -12.63 0.77
CA ILE A 66 7.15 -11.37 1.49
C ILE A 66 5.64 -11.22 1.69
N PHE A 67 4.84 -11.48 0.65
CA PHE A 67 3.38 -11.44 0.73
C PHE A 67 2.82 -12.40 1.78
N GLU A 68 3.26 -13.66 1.79
CA GLU A 68 2.86 -14.66 2.79
C GLU A 68 3.21 -14.22 4.21
N THR A 69 4.42 -13.68 4.39
CA THR A 69 4.89 -13.18 5.69
C THR A 69 4.03 -12.01 6.15
N TRP A 70 3.67 -11.11 5.24
CA TRP A 70 2.78 -10.00 5.53
C TRP A 70 1.37 -10.47 5.93
N ILE A 71 0.80 -11.41 5.18
CA ILE A 71 -0.51 -12.00 5.50
C ILE A 71 -0.48 -12.59 6.90
N GLU A 72 0.51 -13.43 7.19
CA GLU A 72 0.65 -14.14 8.45
C GLU A 72 0.84 -13.19 9.64
N THR A 73 1.76 -12.23 9.52
CA THR A 73 2.21 -11.42 10.66
C THR A 73 1.42 -10.13 10.84
N GLN A 74 0.87 -9.55 9.76
CA GLN A 74 0.23 -8.25 9.78
C GLN A 74 -1.27 -8.34 9.51
N LEU A 75 -1.70 -9.01 8.43
CA LEU A 75 -3.11 -9.02 8.04
C LEU A 75 -3.96 -9.91 8.95
N VAL A 76 -3.59 -11.18 9.09
CA VAL A 76 -4.32 -12.23 9.83
C VAL A 76 -4.68 -11.84 11.27
N PRO A 77 -3.79 -11.18 12.04
CA PRO A 77 -4.15 -10.68 13.38
C PRO A 77 -5.29 -9.64 13.38
N THR A 78 -5.52 -8.95 12.27
CA THR A 78 -6.57 -7.92 12.13
C THR A 78 -7.88 -8.47 11.58
N LEU A 79 -7.96 -9.75 11.22
CA LEU A 79 -9.14 -10.37 10.61
C LEU A 79 -10.11 -10.89 11.65
N SER A 80 -11.40 -10.78 11.33
CA SER A 80 -12.50 -11.41 12.07
C SER A 80 -13.22 -12.45 11.19
N ALA A 81 -13.90 -13.40 11.81
CA ALA A 81 -14.67 -14.40 11.08
C ALA A 81 -15.66 -13.73 10.11
N GLY A 82 -15.69 -14.23 8.87
CA GLY A 82 -16.45 -13.76 7.72
C GLY A 82 -16.06 -12.39 7.16
N ASP A 83 -14.91 -11.83 7.56
CA ASP A 83 -14.23 -10.82 6.75
C ASP A 83 -13.97 -11.35 5.32
N ILE A 84 -13.88 -10.47 4.35
CA ILE A 84 -13.69 -10.76 2.94
C ILE A 84 -12.47 -10.00 2.44
N VAL A 85 -11.36 -10.72 2.30
CA VAL A 85 -10.12 -10.20 1.73
C VAL A 85 -10.23 -10.28 0.20
N ILE A 86 -10.07 -9.13 -0.45
CA ILE A 86 -10.18 -8.93 -1.88
C ILE A 86 -8.83 -8.48 -2.42
N LEU A 87 -8.34 -9.13 -3.48
CA LEU A 87 -7.04 -8.85 -4.09
C LEU A 87 -7.07 -9.03 -5.61
N ASP A 88 -6.09 -8.46 -6.31
CA ASP A 88 -5.97 -8.62 -7.76
C ASP A 88 -5.40 -10.00 -8.14
N ASN A 89 -5.26 -10.25 -9.45
CA ASN A 89 -4.85 -11.55 -9.99
C ASN A 89 -3.32 -11.74 -10.17
N VAL A 90 -2.47 -10.87 -9.63
CA VAL A 90 -1.02 -10.95 -9.79
C VAL A 90 -0.47 -12.28 -9.23
N GLY A 91 0.59 -12.81 -9.83
CA GLY A 91 1.08 -14.17 -9.55
C GLY A 91 1.40 -14.45 -8.08
N PHE A 92 1.96 -13.47 -7.34
CA PHE A 92 2.29 -13.66 -5.92
C PHE A 92 1.08 -13.62 -4.98
N HIS A 93 -0.06 -13.09 -5.43
CA HIS A 93 -1.33 -13.13 -4.71
C HIS A 93 -1.96 -14.53 -4.68
N LYS A 94 -1.60 -15.39 -5.64
CA LYS A 94 -2.10 -16.77 -5.75
C LYS A 94 -1.37 -17.75 -4.82
N SER A 95 -1.03 -17.30 -3.62
CA SER A 95 -0.40 -18.14 -2.61
C SER A 95 -1.43 -18.99 -1.86
N ARG A 96 -1.27 -20.31 -1.95
CA ARG A 96 -2.08 -21.28 -1.19
C ARG A 96 -1.88 -21.11 0.32
N LYS A 97 -0.67 -20.76 0.77
CA LYS A 97 -0.39 -20.53 2.19
C LYS A 97 -1.18 -19.31 2.70
N ALA A 98 -1.16 -18.20 1.95
CA ALA A 98 -1.91 -17.01 2.30
C ALA A 98 -3.42 -17.30 2.39
N GLU A 99 -3.97 -17.99 1.40
CA GLU A 99 -5.39 -18.39 1.39
C GLU A 99 -5.76 -19.24 2.62
N GLN A 100 -4.92 -20.23 2.97
CA GLN A 100 -5.14 -21.09 4.12
C GLN A 100 -5.14 -20.32 5.44
N LEU A 101 -4.20 -19.38 5.61
CA LEU A 101 -4.11 -18.55 6.82
C LEU A 101 -5.35 -17.67 6.99
N VAL A 102 -5.84 -17.08 5.89
CA VAL A 102 -7.07 -16.25 5.90
C VAL A 102 -8.29 -17.12 6.21
N LYS A 103 -8.42 -18.28 5.56
CA LYS A 103 -9.53 -19.23 5.81
C LYS A 103 -9.52 -19.79 7.23
N ALA A 104 -8.35 -20.00 7.83
CA ALA A 104 -8.23 -20.45 9.21
C ALA A 104 -8.79 -19.45 10.23
N LYS A 105 -8.89 -18.16 9.88
CA LYS A 105 -9.62 -17.13 10.65
C LYS A 105 -11.12 -17.10 10.38
N GLY A 106 -11.63 -17.98 9.52
CA GLY A 106 -13.01 -17.96 9.06
C GLY A 106 -13.30 -16.83 8.07
N ALA A 107 -12.28 -16.21 7.48
CA ALA A 107 -12.42 -15.15 6.48
C ALA A 107 -12.36 -15.71 5.05
N TRP A 108 -12.88 -14.93 4.10
CA TRP A 108 -12.89 -15.23 2.67
C TRP A 108 -11.69 -14.61 1.98
N PHE A 109 -11.19 -15.26 0.93
CA PHE A 109 -10.06 -14.82 0.13
C PHE A 109 -10.48 -14.84 -1.34
N LEU A 110 -10.76 -13.68 -1.93
CA LEU A 110 -11.45 -13.54 -3.21
C LEU A 110 -10.67 -12.67 -4.20
N PHE A 111 -10.49 -13.17 -5.42
CA PHE A 111 -9.81 -12.45 -6.49
C PHE A 111 -10.78 -11.55 -7.26
N LEU A 112 -10.37 -10.32 -7.57
CA LEU A 112 -11.06 -9.46 -8.52
C LEU A 112 -10.98 -10.04 -9.94
N PRO A 113 -11.95 -9.77 -10.83
CA PRO A 113 -11.83 -10.10 -12.23
C PRO A 113 -10.52 -9.51 -12.82
N PRO A 114 -9.87 -10.21 -13.77
CA PRO A 114 -8.67 -9.68 -14.43
C PRO A 114 -8.90 -8.29 -15.02
N TYR A 115 -7.86 -7.45 -15.00
CA TYR A 115 -7.89 -6.09 -15.56
C TYR A 115 -8.99 -5.17 -15.03
N SER A 116 -9.38 -5.32 -13.76
CA SER A 116 -10.41 -4.49 -13.11
C SER A 116 -9.84 -3.59 -11.99
N PRO A 117 -8.82 -2.75 -12.25
CA PRO A 117 -8.25 -1.86 -11.24
C PRO A 117 -9.27 -0.85 -10.70
N ASP A 118 -10.27 -0.47 -11.50
CA ASP A 118 -11.35 0.44 -11.09
C ASP A 118 -12.21 -0.12 -9.94
N LEU A 119 -12.17 -1.44 -9.72
CA LEU A 119 -12.86 -2.12 -8.62
C LEU A 119 -12.02 -2.21 -7.35
N ASN A 120 -10.79 -1.69 -7.36
CA ASN A 120 -9.86 -1.75 -6.24
C ASN A 120 -9.67 -0.36 -5.58
N PRO A 121 -10.52 0.05 -4.63
CA PRO A 121 -10.48 1.39 -4.04
C PRO A 121 -9.17 1.73 -3.31
N ILE A 122 -8.37 0.73 -2.94
CA ILE A 122 -7.05 0.95 -2.33
C ILE A 122 -6.08 1.67 -3.27
N GLU A 123 -6.22 1.51 -4.59
CA GLU A 123 -5.39 2.22 -5.57
C GLU A 123 -5.57 3.75 -5.43
N MET A 124 -6.81 4.20 -5.20
CA MET A 124 -7.11 5.61 -4.94
C MET A 124 -6.51 6.08 -3.61
N ALA A 125 -6.56 5.25 -2.57
CA ALA A 125 -5.94 5.54 -1.29
C ALA A 125 -4.42 5.67 -1.42
N PHE A 126 -3.77 4.77 -2.18
CA PHE A 126 -2.34 4.83 -2.48
C PHE A 126 -1.96 6.04 -3.32
N SER A 127 -2.81 6.48 -4.26
CA SER A 127 -2.58 7.71 -5.00
C SER A 127 -2.53 8.93 -4.07
N LYS A 128 -3.50 9.05 -3.15
CA LYS A 128 -3.53 10.11 -2.12
C LYS A 128 -2.33 10.02 -1.18
N LEU A 129 -1.99 8.81 -0.72
CA LEU A 129 -0.82 8.57 0.12
C LEU A 129 0.46 9.05 -0.56
N LYS A 130 0.71 8.61 -1.80
CA LYS A 130 1.87 9.05 -2.59
C LYS A 130 1.91 10.57 -2.77
N ALA A 131 0.76 11.21 -2.95
CA ALA A 131 0.70 12.67 -3.03
C ALA A 131 1.14 13.36 -1.72
N LEU A 132 0.70 12.84 -0.57
CA LEU A 132 1.13 13.33 0.75
C LEU A 132 2.64 13.12 0.97
N LEU A 133 3.17 11.96 0.60
CA LEU A 133 4.61 11.67 0.72
C LEU A 133 5.45 12.62 -0.12
N ARG A 134 5.04 12.89 -1.37
CA ARG A 134 5.69 13.91 -2.23
C ARG A 134 5.61 15.31 -1.63
N LYS A 135 4.52 15.65 -0.94
CA LYS A 135 4.36 16.96 -0.29
C LYS A 135 5.31 17.11 0.90
N ARG A 136 5.45 16.07 1.73
CA ARG A 136 6.26 16.09 2.95
C ARG A 136 7.73 15.71 2.74
N ALA A 137 8.12 15.34 1.52
CA ALA A 137 9.43 14.72 1.21
C ALA A 137 9.77 13.55 2.15
N ALA A 138 8.74 12.90 2.71
CA ALA A 138 8.85 11.81 3.65
C ALA A 138 9.32 10.54 2.93
N ARG A 139 10.33 9.87 3.50
CA ARG A 139 11.00 8.70 2.89
C ARG A 139 10.97 7.45 3.78
N SER A 140 10.19 7.46 4.86
CA SER A 140 10.08 6.34 5.81
C SER A 140 8.67 6.27 6.40
N PHE A 141 8.22 5.05 6.80
CA PHE A 141 6.92 4.80 7.43
C PHE A 141 6.66 5.70 8.64
N ASP A 142 7.67 5.94 9.48
CA ASP A 142 7.53 6.82 10.66
C ASP A 142 7.15 8.25 10.26
N ALA A 143 7.69 8.75 9.14
CA ALA A 143 7.33 10.04 8.60
C ALA A 143 5.93 10.06 7.95
N ILE A 144 5.38 8.88 7.59
CA ILE A 144 4.02 8.69 7.08
C ILE A 144 3.02 8.58 8.24
N SER A 145 3.32 7.74 9.23
CA SER A 145 2.49 7.48 10.39
C SER A 145 2.31 8.75 11.22
N LYS A 146 3.40 9.49 11.49
CA LYS A 146 3.33 10.84 12.07
C LYS A 146 2.55 11.84 11.21
N ALA A 147 2.43 11.60 9.91
CA ALA A 147 1.77 12.50 8.98
C ALA A 147 0.27 12.25 8.77
N LEU A 148 -0.22 11.08 9.13
CA LEU A 148 -1.63 10.69 9.06
C LEU A 148 -2.34 10.80 10.41
N GLY A 149 -1.58 10.93 11.50
CA GLY A 149 -2.10 11.18 12.85
C GLY A 149 -2.39 12.65 13.19
N ASP A 150 -2.10 13.58 12.27
CA ASP A 150 -2.45 15.02 12.31
C ASP A 150 -3.49 15.33 11.23
#